data_AF-A0AAW1RB41-F1
#
_entry.id   AF-A0AAW1RB41-F1
#
_cell.length_a   1.000
_cell.length_b   1.000
_cell.length_c   1.000
_cell.angle_alpha   90.00
_cell.angle_beta   90.00
_cell.angle_gamma   90.00
#
_symmetry.space_group_name_H-M   'P 1'
#
loop_
_entity.id
_entity.type
_entity.pdbx_description
1 polymer ?
#
loop_
_entity_poly.entity_id
_entity_poly.type
_entity_poly.pdbx_seq_one_letter_code
_entity_poly.pdbx_strand_id
1 'polypeptide(L)'
;MLQVYSHCKQQHGGQCTSETLALVLQRLDALFLQSAAPALIRARAAASAVLAHLDTASESLLLAAVGHGAGVVGRLSGGLSMQQTEVQVFTASGSADTQQERPTYGLVGGGRHKLQQLSDAYCKQMGLEPAPVKLGASCKPIVSQQRLTAIDEHVILASTGLWQAVSPEDAALRCHFHLKGIAGVDGLLDGHAGGDQPTVTLNTARHIVAHAVSKRGGSRRQSCVVPNVTAVVITLRWPATSLNQAFSVHLKRQLQEGEPLCLDSPRGRALHRWGQIRSWLEYHRARRRMLLMKWRYTTQQVLVAGQQAARKLEERLWLEQHKAVRR
;
A
#
# COMPACT_ATOMS: atom_id res chain seq x y z
N MET A 1 4.57 18.46 13.13
CA MET A 1 4.78 17.00 13.10
C MET A 1 6.16 16.61 13.61
N LEU A 2 7.25 17.04 12.97
CA LEU A 2 8.62 16.63 13.35
C LEU A 2 8.95 16.92 14.83
N GLN A 3 8.55 18.07 15.36
CA GLN A 3 8.73 18.41 16.79
C GLN A 3 7.99 17.45 17.73
N VAL A 4 6.78 17.03 17.39
CA VAL A 4 6.01 16.04 18.17
C VAL A 4 6.71 14.69 18.12
N TYR A 5 7.19 14.30 16.94
CA TYR A 5 7.94 13.06 16.75
C TYR A 5 9.24 13.06 17.57
N SER A 6 10.05 14.12 17.50
CA SER A 6 11.30 14.21 18.26
C SER A 6 11.04 14.19 19.77
N HIS A 7 10.00 14.89 20.24
CA HIS A 7 9.64 14.90 21.66
C HIS A 7 9.18 13.52 22.16
N CYS A 8 8.32 12.83 21.40
CA CYS A 8 7.92 11.46 21.75
C CYS A 8 9.12 10.50 21.72
N LYS A 9 9.99 10.62 20.71
CA LYS A 9 11.19 9.77 20.60
C LYS A 9 12.16 9.99 21.78
N GLN A 10 12.32 11.23 22.24
CA GLN A 10 13.14 11.54 23.42
C GLN A 10 12.57 10.93 24.70
N GLN A 11 11.25 10.90 24.87
CA GLN A 11 10.60 10.27 26.03
C GLN A 11 10.83 8.76 26.10
N HIS A 12 11.09 8.10 24.96
CA HIS A 12 11.41 6.67 24.89
C HIS A 12 12.92 6.42 24.67
N GLY A 13 13.77 7.24 25.31
CA GLY A 13 15.22 7.00 25.30
C GLY A 13 15.89 7.17 23.93
N GLY A 14 15.28 7.93 23.03
CA GLY A 14 15.84 8.20 21.71
C GLY A 14 15.64 7.07 20.69
N GLN A 15 15.00 5.96 21.05
CA GLN A 15 14.63 4.91 20.11
C GLN A 15 13.17 5.08 19.66
N CYS A 16 12.88 4.78 18.39
CA CYS A 16 11.52 4.81 17.89
C CYS A 16 10.87 3.44 18.14
N THR A 17 9.97 3.38 19.10
CA THR A 17 9.17 2.16 19.40
C THR A 17 7.80 2.22 18.73
N SER A 18 7.06 1.10 18.77
CA SER A 18 5.65 1.08 18.35
C SER A 18 4.79 2.06 19.15
N GLU A 19 5.04 2.14 20.46
CA GLU A 19 4.40 3.11 21.37
C GLU A 19 4.71 4.56 20.98
N THR A 20 5.95 4.83 20.55
CA THR A 20 6.36 6.17 20.11
C THR A 20 5.48 6.66 18.96
N LEU A 21 5.28 5.85 17.91
CA LEU A 21 4.43 6.23 16.78
C LEU A 21 2.95 6.35 17.17
N ALA A 22 2.47 5.48 18.05
CA ALA A 22 1.11 5.56 18.57
C ALA A 22 0.88 6.88 19.32
N LEU A 23 1.80 7.25 20.22
CA LEU A 23 1.77 8.51 20.97
C LEU A 23 1.86 9.74 20.06
N VAL A 24 2.66 9.68 18.98
CA VAL A 24 2.73 10.77 18.00
C VAL A 24 1.35 11.00 17.36
N LEU A 25 0.66 9.96 16.92
CA LEU A 25 -0.67 10.09 16.32
C LEU A 25 -1.70 10.60 17.32
N GLN A 26 -1.68 10.10 18.55
CA GLN A 26 -2.57 10.59 19.63
C GLN A 26 -2.30 12.06 19.98
N ARG A 27 -1.04 12.49 20.07
CA ARG A 27 -0.68 13.88 20.35
C ARG A 27 -1.04 14.81 19.20
N LEU A 28 -0.85 14.40 17.95
CA LEU A 28 -1.29 15.20 16.81
C LEU A 28 -2.80 15.41 16.82
N ASP A 29 -3.56 14.40 17.24
CA ASP A 29 -5.00 14.51 17.41
C ASP A 29 -5.37 15.47 18.54
N ALA A 30 -4.74 15.34 19.72
CA ALA A 30 -4.95 16.24 20.85
C ALA A 30 -4.60 17.70 20.51
N LEU A 31 -3.50 17.94 19.81
CA LEU A 31 -3.11 19.27 19.35
C LEU A 31 -4.11 19.85 18.35
N PHE A 32 -4.70 19.03 17.48
CA PHE A 32 -5.75 19.48 16.58
C PHE A 32 -7.01 19.91 17.36
N LEU A 33 -7.41 19.16 18.39
CA LEU A 33 -8.53 19.48 19.26
C LEU A 33 -8.32 20.79 20.03
N GLN A 34 -7.08 21.05 20.46
CA GLN A 34 -6.68 22.26 21.20
C GLN A 34 -6.34 23.45 20.29
N SER A 35 -6.25 23.26 18.98
CA SER A 35 -5.88 24.31 18.03
C SER A 35 -6.90 25.46 18.01
N ALA A 36 -6.48 26.66 17.61
CA ALA A 36 -7.36 27.82 17.46
C ALA A 36 -8.39 27.70 16.29
N ALA A 37 -8.44 26.56 15.60
CA ALA A 37 -9.39 26.34 14.52
C ALA A 37 -10.84 26.49 15.02
N PRO A 38 -11.77 27.07 14.24
CA PRO A 38 -13.18 27.17 14.62
C PRO A 38 -13.76 25.83 15.08
N ALA A 39 -14.58 25.84 16.12
CA ALA A 39 -15.18 24.63 16.69
C ALA A 39 -15.93 23.81 15.63
N LEU A 40 -16.61 24.47 14.69
CA LEU A 40 -17.29 23.83 13.56
C LEU A 40 -16.32 23.13 12.60
N ILE A 41 -15.14 23.69 12.36
CA ILE A 41 -14.13 23.06 11.50
C ILE A 41 -13.58 21.82 12.19
N ARG A 42 -13.26 21.92 13.49
CA ARG A 42 -12.88 20.74 14.27
C ARG A 42 -13.99 19.71 14.25
N ALA A 43 -15.26 20.10 14.48
CA ALA A 43 -16.45 19.26 14.40
C ALA A 43 -16.55 18.43 13.10
N ARG A 44 -16.18 19.04 11.97
CA ARG A 44 -16.44 18.53 10.62
C ARG A 44 -15.20 18.06 9.86
N ALA A 45 -14.02 18.12 10.46
CA ALA A 45 -12.78 17.70 9.81
C ALA A 45 -12.29 16.39 10.43
N ALA A 46 -12.07 15.41 9.57
CA ALA A 46 -11.37 14.18 9.93
C ALA A 46 -10.32 13.86 8.87
N ALA A 47 -9.23 13.24 9.31
CA ALA A 47 -8.15 12.79 8.44
C ALA A 47 -7.74 11.38 8.85
N SER A 48 -7.44 10.55 7.85
CA SER A 48 -6.65 9.34 8.05
C SER A 48 -5.16 9.69 8.03
N ALA A 49 -4.35 8.85 8.68
CA ALA A 49 -2.91 9.02 8.69
C ALA A 49 -2.24 7.66 8.59
N VAL A 50 -1.14 7.60 7.84
CA VAL A 50 -0.20 6.47 7.83
C VAL A 50 1.18 7.07 8.02
N LEU A 51 1.87 6.64 9.06
CA LEU A 51 3.24 7.00 9.37
C LEU A 51 4.12 5.78 9.18
N ALA A 52 5.27 5.98 8.54
CA ALA A 52 6.33 4.99 8.46
C ALA A 52 7.57 5.55 9.15
N HIS A 53 8.17 4.76 10.02
CA HIS A 53 9.51 4.97 10.51
C HIS A 53 10.41 3.84 9.98
N LEU A 54 11.39 4.23 9.19
CA LEU A 54 12.40 3.35 8.64
C LEU A 54 13.69 3.55 9.44
N ASP A 55 14.13 2.50 10.15
CA ASP A 55 15.43 2.46 10.78
C ASP A 55 16.37 1.61 9.91
N THR A 56 17.30 2.30 9.24
CA THR A 56 18.26 1.66 8.34
C THR A 56 19.36 0.90 9.09
N ALA A 57 19.62 1.23 10.35
CA ALA A 57 20.66 0.56 11.15
C ALA A 57 20.18 -0.81 11.64
N SER A 58 18.93 -0.90 12.08
CA SER A 58 18.29 -2.16 12.49
C SER A 58 17.56 -2.89 11.36
N GLU A 59 17.55 -2.31 10.15
CA GLU A 59 16.77 -2.77 9.00
C GLU A 59 15.30 -3.01 9.38
N SER A 60 14.71 -2.10 10.13
CA SER A 60 13.34 -2.25 10.63
C SER A 60 12.41 -1.17 10.10
N LEU A 61 11.17 -1.58 9.84
CA LEU A 61 10.08 -0.74 9.42
C LEU A 61 8.98 -0.79 10.48
N LEU A 62 8.67 0.36 11.06
CA LEU A 62 7.50 0.56 11.90
C LEU A 62 6.44 1.33 11.11
N LEU A 63 5.24 0.76 11.01
CA LEU A 63 4.10 1.38 10.34
C LEU A 63 2.98 1.59 11.35
N ALA A 64 2.53 2.83 11.47
CA ALA A 64 1.40 3.21 12.30
C ALA A 64 0.30 3.83 11.42
N ALA A 65 -0.92 3.31 11.52
CA ALA A 65 -2.05 3.79 10.74
C ALA A 65 -3.26 4.11 11.63
N VAL A 66 -3.97 5.17 11.25
CA VAL A 66 -5.28 5.56 11.79
C VAL A 66 -6.24 5.81 10.63
N GLY A 67 -7.42 5.23 10.69
CA GLY A 67 -8.42 5.31 9.63
C GLY A 67 -8.09 4.38 8.45
N HIS A 68 -8.32 4.84 7.23
CA HIS A 68 -8.34 3.95 6.07
C HIS A 68 -7.12 4.03 5.15
N GLY A 69 -6.13 4.86 5.48
CA GLY A 69 -4.85 4.78 4.80
C GLY A 69 -4.19 3.43 5.08
N ALA A 70 -3.44 2.92 4.13
CA ALA A 70 -2.70 1.67 4.30
C ALA A 70 -1.26 1.80 3.83
N GLY A 71 -0.39 1.07 4.52
CA GLY A 71 0.98 0.80 4.12
C GLY A 71 1.08 -0.57 3.47
N VAL A 72 1.89 -0.69 2.44
CA VAL A 72 2.14 -1.92 1.69
C VAL A 72 3.64 -2.09 1.55
N VAL A 73 4.16 -3.26 1.93
CA VAL A 73 5.52 -3.65 1.60
C VAL A 73 5.48 -4.61 0.42
N GLY A 74 6.03 -4.17 -0.70
CA GLY A 74 6.19 -4.96 -1.91
C GLY A 74 7.47 -5.76 -1.86
N ARG A 75 7.32 -7.08 -1.93
CA ARG A 75 8.42 -8.06 -1.98
C ARG A 75 8.48 -8.70 -3.34
N LEU A 76 9.69 -8.98 -3.82
CA LEU A 76 9.86 -9.94 -4.89
C LEU A 76 10.17 -11.30 -4.32
N SER A 77 9.29 -12.25 -4.60
CA SER A 77 9.55 -13.66 -4.38
C SER A 77 9.64 -14.40 -5.71
N GLY A 78 10.25 -15.58 -5.68
CA GLY A 78 10.51 -16.37 -6.88
C GLY A 78 11.81 -15.99 -7.60
N GLY A 79 12.45 -16.99 -8.21
CA GLY A 79 13.78 -16.87 -8.81
C GLY A 79 13.83 -15.98 -10.07
N LEU A 80 15.00 -15.92 -10.70
CA LEU A 80 15.30 -15.06 -11.86
C LEU A 80 14.30 -15.17 -13.02
N SER A 81 13.67 -16.34 -13.20
CA SER A 81 12.69 -16.61 -14.26
C SER A 81 11.22 -16.33 -13.88
N MET A 82 10.94 -16.16 -12.59
CA MET A 82 9.59 -16.01 -12.05
C MET A 82 9.55 -14.99 -10.93
N GLN A 83 9.41 -13.70 -11.29
CA GLN A 83 9.13 -12.64 -10.34
C GLN A 83 7.65 -12.71 -9.94
N GLN A 84 7.41 -13.17 -8.72
CA GLN A 84 6.17 -13.01 -7.99
C GLN A 84 6.29 -11.80 -7.09
N THR A 85 5.19 -11.07 -6.92
CA THR A 85 5.15 -9.96 -5.99
C THR A 85 4.30 -10.37 -4.80
N GLU A 86 4.95 -10.56 -3.67
CA GLU A 86 4.28 -10.75 -2.39
C GLU A 86 4.05 -9.39 -1.76
N VAL A 87 2.90 -9.22 -1.12
CA VAL A 87 2.54 -7.96 -0.51
C VAL A 87 2.10 -8.20 0.92
N GLN A 88 2.78 -7.54 1.86
CA GLN A 88 2.32 -7.43 3.23
C GLN A 88 1.55 -6.11 3.39
N VAL A 89 0.26 -6.22 3.71
CA VAL A 89 -0.65 -5.08 3.88
C VAL A 89 -0.76 -4.73 5.35
N PHE A 90 -0.61 -3.45 5.67
CA PHE A 90 -0.75 -2.88 7.00
C PHE A 90 -1.92 -1.90 7.02
N THR A 91 -3.04 -2.31 7.62
CA THR A 91 -4.27 -1.52 7.72
C THR A 91 -4.70 -1.33 9.17
N ALA A 92 -5.37 -0.20 9.45
CA ALA A 92 -5.97 0.06 10.76
C ALA A 92 -7.39 -0.53 10.92
N SER A 93 -7.88 -1.32 9.95
CA SER A 93 -9.13 -2.05 10.10
C SER A 93 -8.88 -3.30 10.95
N GLY A 94 -8.83 -3.10 12.27
CA GLY A 94 -8.78 -4.18 13.25
C GLY A 94 -10.05 -5.02 13.19
N SER A 95 -9.98 -6.12 12.45
CA SER A 95 -10.75 -7.34 12.73
C SER A 95 -9.80 -8.50 12.50
N ALA A 96 -9.23 -9.00 13.60
CA ALA A 96 -8.42 -10.22 13.59
C ALA A 96 -9.27 -11.50 13.41
N ASP A 97 -10.61 -11.37 13.38
CA ASP A 97 -11.55 -12.51 13.34
C ASP A 97 -12.11 -12.83 11.94
N THR A 98 -11.61 -12.20 10.88
CA THR A 98 -12.04 -12.53 9.51
C THR A 98 -10.85 -12.90 8.63
N GLN A 99 -10.24 -14.05 8.91
CA GLN A 99 -9.32 -14.72 7.96
C GLN A 99 -10.00 -15.22 6.67
N GLN A 100 -11.31 -15.02 6.50
CA GLN A 100 -12.05 -15.64 5.40
C GLN A 100 -13.05 -14.73 4.69
N GLU A 101 -12.99 -13.43 4.90
CA GLU A 101 -13.65 -12.50 3.99
C GLU A 101 -12.56 -11.83 3.16
N ARG A 102 -12.70 -11.88 1.83
CA ARG A 102 -11.96 -11.02 0.92
C ARG A 102 -11.88 -9.62 1.55
N PRO A 103 -10.77 -8.87 1.44
CA PRO A 103 -10.79 -7.46 1.79
C PRO A 103 -11.78 -6.77 0.87
N THR A 104 -13.05 -6.79 1.28
CA THR A 104 -14.09 -5.96 0.72
C THR A 104 -13.64 -4.59 1.20
N TYR A 105 -13.02 -3.81 0.31
CA TYR A 105 -12.66 -2.41 0.52
C TYR A 105 -13.92 -1.53 0.69
N GLY A 106 -14.95 -2.06 1.34
CA GLY A 106 -16.14 -1.38 1.78
C GLY A 106 -15.78 -0.37 2.85
N LEU A 107 -16.48 0.76 2.80
CA LEU A 107 -16.25 1.94 3.62
C LEU A 107 -16.41 1.65 5.14
N VAL A 108 -15.38 1.14 5.82
CA VAL A 108 -15.44 0.93 7.29
C VAL A 108 -14.76 2.06 8.06
N GLY A 109 -15.49 3.18 8.20
CA GLY A 109 -15.72 3.83 9.49
C GLY A 109 -14.72 4.77 10.20
N GLY A 110 -13.41 4.74 9.96
CA GLY A 110 -12.46 5.55 10.78
C GLY A 110 -12.74 7.07 10.80
N GLY A 111 -12.96 7.68 9.64
CA GLY A 111 -13.30 9.10 9.52
C GLY A 111 -14.68 9.48 10.07
N ARG A 112 -15.66 8.56 10.02
CA ARG A 112 -17.03 8.82 10.51
C ARG A 112 -17.08 8.92 12.03
N HIS A 113 -16.27 8.16 12.75
CA HIS A 113 -16.21 8.26 14.21
C HIS A 113 -15.55 9.54 14.69
N LYS A 114 -14.44 9.94 14.07
CA LYS A 114 -13.80 11.22 14.40
C LYS A 114 -14.76 12.38 14.15
N LEU A 115 -15.49 12.37 13.03
CA LEU A 115 -16.57 13.33 12.76
C LEU A 115 -17.68 13.26 13.81
N GLN A 116 -18.07 12.07 14.26
CA GLN A 116 -19.08 11.91 15.30
C GLN A 116 -18.61 12.46 16.65
N GLN A 117 -17.40 12.10 17.14
CA GLN A 117 -16.86 12.63 18.40
C GLN A 117 -16.75 14.15 18.39
N LEU A 118 -16.31 14.70 17.26
CA LEU A 118 -16.15 16.12 17.06
C LEU A 118 -17.52 16.81 16.94
N SER A 119 -18.50 16.18 16.31
CA SER A 119 -19.91 16.60 16.29
C SER A 119 -20.53 16.56 17.68
N ASP A 120 -20.30 15.50 18.47
CA ASP A 120 -20.86 15.33 19.81
C ASP A 120 -20.25 16.35 20.78
N ALA A 121 -18.94 16.62 20.68
CA ALA A 121 -18.27 17.67 21.44
C ALA A 121 -18.82 19.06 21.10
N TYR A 122 -19.09 19.32 19.81
CA TYR A 122 -19.73 20.55 19.36
C TYR A 122 -21.18 20.67 19.86
N CYS A 123 -21.98 19.62 19.76
CA CYS A 123 -23.35 19.60 20.28
C CYS A 123 -23.37 19.89 21.77
N LYS A 124 -22.49 19.26 22.56
CA LYS A 124 -22.32 19.55 24.00
C LYS A 124 -21.94 21.01 24.26
N GLN A 125 -21.03 21.60 23.48
CA GLN A 125 -20.67 23.02 23.61
C GLN A 125 -21.83 23.96 23.30
N MET A 126 -22.74 23.56 22.41
CA MET A 126 -23.89 24.36 21.99
C MET A 126 -25.17 24.05 22.78
N GLY A 127 -25.12 23.19 23.79
CA GLY A 127 -26.31 22.76 24.56
C GLY A 127 -27.28 21.88 23.77
N LEU A 128 -26.83 21.26 22.69
CA LEU A 128 -27.61 20.35 21.85
C LEU A 128 -27.39 18.90 22.30
N GLU A 129 -28.45 18.10 22.31
CA GLU A 129 -28.35 16.66 22.57
C GLU A 129 -27.61 15.96 21.39
N PRO A 130 -26.54 15.19 21.67
CA PRO A 130 -25.88 14.40 20.64
C PRO A 130 -26.76 13.23 20.21
N ALA A 131 -26.87 12.99 18.90
CA ALA A 131 -27.63 11.85 18.39
C ALA A 131 -27.01 10.53 18.87
N PRO A 132 -27.80 9.56 19.37
CA PRO A 132 -27.29 8.30 19.90
C PRO A 132 -26.88 7.37 18.75
N VAL A 133 -25.71 7.59 18.18
CA VAL A 133 -25.12 6.70 17.18
C VAL A 133 -23.91 6.00 17.80
N LYS A 134 -24.11 4.76 18.24
CA LYS A 134 -23.01 3.87 18.67
C LYS A 134 -22.20 3.41 17.45
N LEU A 135 -21.27 4.25 16.99
CA LEU A 135 -20.26 3.84 16.00
C LEU A 135 -19.02 3.33 16.74
N GLY A 136 -18.79 2.01 16.70
CA GLY A 136 -17.63 1.35 17.30
C GLY A 136 -16.32 1.53 16.53
N ALA A 137 -15.99 2.75 16.09
CA ALA A 137 -14.71 3.01 15.42
C ALA A 137 -13.73 3.68 16.41
N SER A 138 -12.46 3.28 16.36
CA SER A 138 -11.45 3.73 17.31
C SER A 138 -10.44 4.66 16.63
N CYS A 139 -10.07 5.76 17.28
CA CYS A 139 -8.93 6.60 16.89
C CYS A 139 -7.58 5.98 17.34
N LYS A 140 -7.60 4.79 17.95
CA LYS A 140 -6.40 4.09 18.39
C LYS A 140 -5.58 3.70 17.16
N PRO A 141 -4.32 4.17 17.05
CA PRO A 141 -3.45 3.77 15.96
C PRO A 141 -3.15 2.28 16.06
N ILE A 142 -3.17 1.59 14.92
CA ILE A 142 -2.62 0.25 14.80
C ILE A 142 -1.19 0.40 14.35
N VAL A 143 -0.29 -0.19 15.14
CA VAL A 143 1.14 -0.15 14.88
C VAL A 143 1.62 -1.57 14.60
N SER A 144 2.45 -1.68 13.59
CA SER A 144 3.02 -2.92 13.11
C SER A 144 4.51 -2.73 12.91
N GLN A 145 5.27 -3.77 13.20
CA GLN A 145 6.71 -3.79 13.02
C GLN A 145 7.06 -4.93 12.06
N GLN A 146 7.93 -4.63 11.12
CA GLN A 146 8.48 -5.60 10.18
C GLN A 146 9.99 -5.41 10.11
N ARG A 147 10.74 -6.52 10.21
CA ARG A 147 12.15 -6.52 9.81
C ARG A 147 12.23 -6.60 8.29
N LEU A 148 12.95 -5.67 7.70
CA LEU A 148 13.19 -5.60 6.27
C LEU A 148 14.31 -6.56 5.88
N THR A 149 14.23 -7.02 4.64
CA THR A 149 15.13 -8.01 4.05
C THR A 149 15.42 -7.66 2.61
N ALA A 150 16.47 -8.25 2.02
CA ALA A 150 16.89 -7.96 0.65
C ALA A 150 15.83 -8.27 -0.45
N ILE A 151 14.75 -8.98 -0.11
CA ILE A 151 13.60 -9.23 -0.99
C ILE A 151 12.54 -8.12 -0.94
N ASP A 152 12.54 -7.29 0.11
CA ASP A 152 11.66 -6.13 0.23
C ASP A 152 12.19 -5.00 -0.67
N GLU A 153 11.42 -4.59 -1.66
CA GLU A 153 11.86 -3.56 -2.62
C GLU A 153 11.19 -2.22 -2.42
N HIS A 154 9.92 -2.22 -2.02
CA HIS A 154 9.10 -1.02 -1.98
C HIS A 154 8.27 -0.94 -0.72
N VAL A 155 8.22 0.25 -0.11
CA VAL A 155 7.21 0.60 0.88
C VAL A 155 6.29 1.64 0.26
N ILE A 156 5.00 1.32 0.14
CA ILE A 156 3.98 2.16 -0.48
C ILE A 156 2.99 2.59 0.60
N LEU A 157 2.92 3.88 0.88
CA LEU A 157 1.91 4.47 1.77
C LEU A 157 0.90 5.18 0.90
N ALA A 158 -0.38 4.87 1.02
CA ALA A 158 -1.37 5.53 0.17
C ALA A 158 -2.74 5.72 0.82
N SER A 159 -3.49 6.67 0.28
CA SER A 159 -4.88 6.91 0.64
C SER A 159 -5.77 5.76 0.15
N THR A 160 -6.97 5.69 0.72
CA THR A 160 -8.05 4.83 0.22
C THR A 160 -8.35 5.02 -1.25
N GLY A 161 -8.22 6.25 -1.74
CA GLY A 161 -8.44 6.57 -3.15
C GLY A 161 -7.54 5.72 -4.05
N LEU A 162 -6.31 5.44 -3.64
CA LEU A 162 -5.45 4.54 -4.40
C LEU A 162 -5.94 3.10 -4.30
N TRP A 163 -6.15 2.59 -3.09
CA TRP A 163 -6.43 1.17 -2.84
C TRP A 163 -7.79 0.71 -3.36
N GLN A 164 -8.74 1.63 -3.53
CA GLN A 164 -10.02 1.35 -4.20
C GLN A 164 -9.88 1.17 -5.72
N ALA A 165 -8.83 1.73 -6.34
CA ALA A 165 -8.62 1.65 -7.79
C ALA A 165 -7.56 0.61 -8.18
N VAL A 166 -6.57 0.38 -7.32
CA VAL A 166 -5.40 -0.44 -7.60
C VAL A 166 -5.19 -1.40 -6.43
N SER A 167 -5.11 -2.70 -6.72
CA SER A 167 -4.81 -3.69 -5.69
C SER A 167 -3.37 -3.51 -5.19
N PRO A 168 -3.07 -3.87 -3.93
CA PRO A 168 -1.72 -3.80 -3.39
C PRO A 168 -0.66 -4.47 -4.26
N GLU A 169 -0.97 -5.63 -4.84
CA GLU A 169 -0.05 -6.39 -5.70
C GLU A 169 0.14 -5.73 -7.07
N ASP A 170 -0.91 -5.17 -7.66
CA ASP A 170 -0.82 -4.42 -8.92
C ASP A 170 0.02 -3.15 -8.72
N ALA A 171 -0.10 -2.48 -7.57
CA ALA A 171 0.72 -1.32 -7.22
C ALA A 171 2.20 -1.70 -7.04
N ALA A 172 2.50 -2.76 -6.29
CA ALA A 172 3.87 -3.23 -6.06
C ALA A 172 4.54 -3.71 -7.36
N LEU A 173 3.82 -4.46 -8.21
CA LEU A 173 4.31 -4.85 -9.55
C LEU A 173 4.62 -3.63 -10.41
N ARG A 174 3.76 -2.60 -10.38
CA ARG A 174 4.00 -1.36 -11.13
C ARG A 174 5.22 -0.60 -10.62
N CYS A 175 5.40 -0.50 -9.30
CA CYS A 175 6.63 0.08 -8.74
C CYS A 175 7.88 -0.61 -9.30
N HIS A 176 7.89 -1.94 -9.25
CA HIS A 176 9.01 -2.75 -9.66
C HIS A 176 9.38 -2.55 -11.13
N PHE A 177 8.40 -2.73 -12.03
CA PHE A 177 8.66 -2.62 -13.47
C PHE A 177 8.88 -1.19 -13.94
N HIS A 178 8.33 -0.20 -13.25
CA HIS A 178 8.59 1.20 -13.55
C HIS A 178 10.04 1.56 -13.27
N LEU A 179 10.60 1.13 -12.14
CA LEU A 179 12.01 1.34 -11.81
C LEU A 179 12.95 0.59 -12.76
N LYS A 180 12.60 -0.62 -13.18
CA LYS A 180 13.36 -1.33 -14.23
C LYS A 180 13.34 -0.60 -15.57
N GLY A 181 12.19 -0.05 -15.95
CA GLY A 181 12.06 0.74 -17.17
C GLY A 181 12.89 2.03 -17.14
N ILE A 182 13.04 2.65 -15.96
CA ILE A 182 13.85 3.85 -15.75
C ILE A 182 15.34 3.53 -15.64
N ALA A 183 15.71 2.41 -15.02
CA ALA A 183 17.11 2.03 -14.78
C ALA A 183 17.94 1.90 -16.07
N GLY A 184 17.31 1.72 -17.24
CA GLY A 184 17.97 1.78 -18.54
C GLY A 184 18.30 3.21 -19.04
N VAL A 185 17.94 4.25 -18.29
CA VAL A 185 18.00 5.68 -18.69
C VAL A 185 18.91 6.52 -17.77
N ASP A 186 19.24 6.03 -16.57
CA ASP A 186 20.00 6.75 -15.53
C ASP A 186 21.42 7.22 -15.94
N GLY A 187 21.92 6.84 -17.12
CA GLY A 187 23.24 7.28 -17.61
C GLY A 187 23.27 8.65 -18.30
N LEU A 188 22.16 9.39 -18.39
CA LEU A 188 22.05 10.48 -19.36
C LEU A 188 21.35 11.79 -18.93
N LEU A 189 20.97 11.95 -17.66
CA LEU A 189 20.11 13.08 -17.25
C LEU A 189 20.81 14.12 -16.36
N ASP A 190 22.02 14.52 -16.73
CA ASP A 190 22.66 15.74 -16.22
C ASP A 190 22.50 16.95 -17.17
N GLY A 191 21.72 16.86 -18.26
CA GLY A 191 21.60 17.97 -19.20
C GLY A 191 20.26 18.06 -19.94
N HIS A 192 19.63 19.24 -19.83
CA HIS A 192 18.61 19.82 -20.71
C HIS A 192 17.13 19.50 -20.45
N ALA A 193 16.51 20.43 -19.72
CA ALA A 193 15.07 20.66 -19.69
C ALA A 193 14.71 21.62 -20.84
N GLY A 194 14.09 21.13 -21.91
CA GLY A 194 13.63 21.99 -23.00
C GLY A 194 12.91 21.21 -24.11
N GLY A 195 11.63 20.87 -23.89
CA GLY A 195 10.77 20.36 -24.96
C GLY A 195 9.56 19.58 -24.45
N ASP A 196 8.38 19.90 -25.00
CA ASP A 196 7.06 19.29 -24.78
C ASP A 196 6.97 17.82 -25.26
N GLN A 197 7.90 16.96 -24.85
CA GLN A 197 7.72 15.52 -24.95
C GLN A 197 6.96 15.00 -23.73
N PRO A 198 6.18 13.90 -23.86
CA PRO A 198 5.54 13.27 -22.72
C PRO A 198 6.61 12.89 -21.71
N THR A 199 6.75 13.72 -20.68
CA THR A 199 7.75 13.53 -19.63
C THR A 199 7.49 12.16 -19.03
N VAL A 200 8.37 11.20 -19.32
CA VAL A 200 8.40 9.94 -18.61
C VAL A 200 8.47 10.31 -17.15
N THR A 201 7.40 10.03 -16.42
CA THR A 201 7.35 10.38 -15.01
C THR A 201 8.40 9.54 -14.31
N LEU A 202 9.57 10.10 -14.00
CA LEU A 202 10.62 9.43 -13.20
C LEU A 202 10.15 9.12 -11.78
N ASN A 203 8.99 9.67 -11.40
CA ASN A 203 8.38 9.50 -10.11
C ASN A 203 7.39 8.32 -10.11
N THR A 204 7.81 7.22 -9.47
CA THR A 204 7.02 5.99 -9.29
C THR A 204 5.66 6.24 -8.64
N ALA A 205 5.57 7.15 -7.66
CA ALA A 205 4.30 7.49 -7.02
C ALA A 205 3.35 8.14 -8.03
N ARG A 206 3.84 9.09 -8.84
CA ARG A 206 3.06 9.73 -9.90
C ARG A 206 2.56 8.72 -10.94
N HIS A 207 3.40 7.75 -11.32
CA HIS A 207 3.00 6.68 -12.24
C HIS A 207 1.80 5.88 -11.71
N ILE A 208 1.84 5.49 -10.43
CA ILE A 208 0.78 4.69 -9.81
C ILE A 208 -0.50 5.50 -9.58
N VAL A 209 -0.37 6.77 -9.18
CA VAL A 209 -1.50 7.69 -9.06
C VAL A 209 -2.18 7.90 -10.42
N ALA A 210 -1.41 8.15 -11.48
CA ALA A 210 -1.95 8.31 -12.84
C ALA A 210 -2.69 7.03 -13.29
N HIS A 211 -2.16 5.86 -12.97
CA HIS A 211 -2.85 4.60 -13.26
C HIS A 211 -4.18 4.45 -12.51
N ALA A 212 -4.20 4.79 -11.22
CA ALA A 212 -5.42 4.76 -10.40
C ALA A 212 -6.50 5.70 -10.95
N VAL A 213 -6.11 6.91 -11.36
CA VAL A 213 -7.02 7.90 -11.97
C VAL A 213 -7.56 7.38 -13.32
N SER A 214 -6.69 6.82 -14.16
CA SER A 214 -7.10 6.24 -15.46
C SER A 214 -8.10 5.09 -15.32
N LYS A 215 -7.88 4.16 -14.37
CA LYS A 215 -8.83 3.07 -14.09
C LYS A 215 -10.21 3.56 -13.66
N ARG A 216 -10.27 4.71 -12.97
CA ARG A 216 -11.53 5.32 -12.53
C ARG A 216 -12.26 6.02 -13.68
N GLY A 217 -11.54 6.73 -14.55
CA GLY A 217 -12.12 7.46 -15.68
C GLY A 217 -12.85 6.58 -16.71
N GLY A 218 -12.53 5.29 -16.78
CA GLY A 218 -13.23 4.32 -17.63
C GLY A 218 -14.64 3.95 -17.13
N SER A 219 -14.96 4.20 -15.86
CA SER A 219 -16.23 3.83 -15.24
C SER A 219 -17.21 5.01 -15.29
N ARG A 220 -17.76 5.29 -16.48
CA ARG A 220 -18.71 6.40 -16.77
C ARG A 220 -20.02 6.39 -15.95
N ARG A 221 -20.24 5.42 -15.07
CA ARG A 221 -21.51 5.23 -14.33
C ARG A 221 -21.45 5.46 -12.81
N GLN A 222 -20.31 5.89 -12.23
CA GLN A 222 -20.26 6.15 -10.78
C GLN A 222 -20.45 7.63 -10.45
N SER A 223 -21.63 7.93 -9.91
CA SER A 223 -22.00 9.23 -9.36
C SER A 223 -21.26 9.52 -8.04
N CYS A 224 -21.05 10.83 -7.83
CA CYS A 224 -20.79 11.55 -6.59
C CYS A 224 -19.57 11.12 -5.75
N VAL A 225 -18.50 11.91 -5.87
CA VAL A 225 -17.26 11.96 -5.05
C VAL A 225 -16.21 10.90 -5.40
N VAL A 226 -15.29 11.28 -6.29
CA VAL A 226 -14.03 10.55 -6.49
C VAL A 226 -13.11 10.88 -5.32
N PRO A 227 -12.72 9.91 -4.47
CA PRO A 227 -11.85 10.22 -3.34
C PRO A 227 -10.45 10.54 -3.82
N ASN A 228 -9.81 11.52 -3.16
CA ASN A 228 -8.46 11.94 -3.48
C ASN A 228 -7.46 10.78 -3.44
N VAL A 229 -6.62 10.69 -4.47
CA VAL A 229 -5.59 9.66 -4.61
C VAL A 229 -4.25 10.27 -4.23
N THR A 230 -3.65 9.77 -3.16
CA THR A 230 -2.29 10.16 -2.73
C THR A 230 -1.47 8.90 -2.47
N ALA A 231 -0.18 8.95 -2.82
CA ALA A 231 0.74 7.85 -2.62
C ALA A 231 2.15 8.39 -2.33
N VAL A 232 2.86 7.72 -1.43
CA VAL A 232 4.30 7.86 -1.18
C VAL A 232 4.93 6.51 -1.44
N VAL A 233 5.96 6.46 -2.27
CA VAL A 233 6.69 5.24 -2.60
C VAL A 233 8.14 5.40 -2.16
N ILE A 234 8.56 4.57 -1.22
CA ILE A 234 9.94 4.47 -0.74
C ILE A 234 10.55 3.25 -1.41
N THR A 235 11.61 3.46 -2.20
CA THR A 235 12.34 2.36 -2.85
C THR A 235 13.53 1.99 -1.99
N LEU A 236 13.59 0.72 -1.59
CA LEU A 236 14.68 0.16 -0.80
C LEU A 236 15.79 -0.29 -1.75
N ARG A 237 16.99 0.27 -1.58
CA ARG A 237 18.20 -0.20 -2.26
C ARG A 237 19.05 -0.93 -1.24
N TRP A 238 19.28 -2.21 -1.49
CA TRP A 238 20.11 -3.03 -0.64
C TRP A 238 21.55 -2.99 -1.19
N PRO A 239 22.58 -2.95 -0.34
CA PRO A 239 23.94 -3.27 -0.80
C PRO A 239 23.89 -4.65 -1.49
N ALA A 240 24.68 -4.83 -2.57
CA ALA A 240 24.51 -5.81 -3.66
C ALA A 240 24.53 -7.32 -3.30
N THR A 241 23.85 -7.74 -2.24
CA THR A 241 23.62 -9.13 -1.82
C THR A 241 22.31 -9.69 -2.40
N SER A 242 21.43 -8.83 -2.92
CA SER A 242 20.28 -9.23 -3.72
C SER A 242 20.76 -9.58 -5.14
N LEU A 243 20.73 -10.87 -5.50
CA LEU A 243 21.05 -11.40 -6.84
C LEU A 243 20.36 -10.57 -7.96
N ASN A 244 19.11 -10.15 -7.74
CA ASN A 244 18.35 -9.34 -8.68
C ASN A 244 18.93 -7.92 -8.86
N GLN A 245 19.48 -7.33 -7.80
CA GLN A 245 20.16 -6.03 -7.87
C GLN A 245 21.59 -6.16 -8.43
N ALA A 246 22.31 -7.24 -8.11
CA ALA A 246 23.63 -7.52 -8.68
C ALA A 246 23.59 -7.65 -10.21
N PHE A 247 22.58 -8.32 -10.77
CA PHE A 247 22.38 -8.37 -12.22
C PHE A 247 21.99 -7.02 -12.81
N SER A 248 21.16 -6.23 -12.11
CA SER A 248 20.79 -4.89 -12.56
C SER A 248 22.01 -3.96 -12.63
N VAL A 249 22.94 -4.08 -11.67
CA VAL A 249 24.21 -3.34 -11.66
C VAL A 249 25.15 -3.82 -12.76
N HIS A 250 25.24 -5.14 -13.01
CA HIS A 250 26.10 -5.67 -14.07
C HIS A 250 25.60 -5.26 -15.47
N LEU A 251 24.29 -5.26 -15.69
CA LEU A 251 23.68 -4.81 -16.94
C LEU A 251 23.83 -3.30 -17.13
N LYS A 252 23.75 -2.52 -16.05
CA LYS A 252 24.11 -1.09 -16.06
C LYS A 252 25.57 -0.87 -16.41
N ARG A 253 26.49 -1.69 -15.90
CA ARG A 253 27.93 -1.59 -16.17
C ARG A 253 28.25 -1.90 -17.64
N GLN A 254 27.65 -2.96 -18.20
CA GLN A 254 27.79 -3.27 -19.62
C GLN A 254 27.19 -2.19 -20.54
N LEU A 255 26.12 -1.51 -20.10
CA LEU A 255 25.54 -0.38 -20.83
C LEU A 255 26.35 0.91 -20.67
N GLN A 256 27.08 1.10 -19.56
CA GLN A 256 27.96 2.24 -19.33
C GLN A 256 29.33 2.11 -20.02
N GLU A 257 29.77 0.89 -20.32
CA GLU A 257 30.96 0.64 -21.15
C GLU A 257 30.68 0.84 -22.66
N GLY A 258 29.42 1.02 -23.05
CA GLY A 258 29.01 1.54 -24.36
C GLY A 258 28.77 3.05 -24.31
N GLU A 259 28.99 3.75 -25.43
CA GLU A 259 28.78 5.21 -25.53
C GLU A 259 27.48 5.68 -24.84
N PRO A 260 27.51 6.81 -24.10
CA PRO A 260 26.32 7.34 -23.43
C PRO A 260 25.19 7.51 -24.44
N LEU A 261 24.09 6.79 -24.22
CA LEU A 261 22.95 6.72 -25.13
C LEU A 261 22.23 8.06 -25.22
N CYS A 262 22.68 8.95 -26.11
CA CYS A 262 22.03 10.23 -26.35
C CYS A 262 20.54 10.03 -26.71
N LEU A 263 19.62 10.46 -25.85
CA LEU A 263 18.17 10.43 -26.10
C LEU A 263 17.76 11.35 -27.26
N ASP A 264 18.63 12.27 -27.65
CA ASP A 264 18.43 13.11 -28.84
C ASP A 264 18.76 12.36 -30.14
N SER A 265 19.47 11.22 -30.06
CA SER A 265 19.64 10.34 -31.20
C SER A 265 18.38 9.50 -31.45
N PRO A 266 17.98 9.26 -32.72
CA PRO A 266 16.91 8.34 -33.06
C PRO A 266 17.12 6.93 -32.48
N ARG A 267 18.37 6.47 -32.40
CA ARG A 267 18.77 5.17 -31.85
C ARG A 267 18.53 5.11 -30.33
N GLY A 268 18.91 6.15 -29.59
CA GLY A 268 18.66 6.25 -28.15
C GLY A 268 17.16 6.24 -27.82
N ARG A 269 16.35 7.00 -28.58
CA ARG A 269 14.88 6.96 -28.45
C ARG A 269 14.30 5.58 -28.75
N ALA A 270 14.77 4.93 -29.81
CA ALA A 270 14.30 3.60 -30.18
C ALA A 270 14.63 2.57 -29.10
N LEU A 271 15.87 2.56 -28.59
CA LEU A 271 16.29 1.66 -27.50
C LEU A 271 15.49 1.91 -26.22
N HIS A 272 15.27 3.17 -25.84
CA HIS A 272 14.44 3.53 -24.70
C HIS A 272 12.99 3.04 -24.87
N ARG A 273 12.36 3.28 -26.04
CA ARG A 273 11.01 2.78 -26.33
C ARG A 273 10.96 1.25 -26.29
N TRP A 274 11.96 0.57 -26.82
CA TRP A 274 12.06 -0.89 -26.74
C TRP A 274 12.23 -1.39 -25.31
N GLY A 275 13.01 -0.69 -24.49
CA GLY A 275 13.12 -0.95 -23.05
C GLY A 275 11.76 -0.83 -22.35
N GLN A 276 11.01 0.24 -22.62
CA GLN A 276 9.64 0.42 -22.09
C GLN A 276 8.68 -0.68 -22.55
N ILE A 277 8.70 -1.05 -23.83
CA ILE A 277 7.90 -2.15 -24.37
C ILE A 277 8.25 -3.47 -23.68
N ARG A 278 9.55 -3.77 -23.51
CA ARG A 278 10.01 -4.97 -22.83
C ARG A 278 9.55 -5.00 -21.37
N SER A 279 9.73 -3.91 -20.61
CA SER A 279 9.25 -3.81 -19.23
C SER A 279 7.73 -3.98 -19.15
N TRP A 280 6.97 -3.46 -20.12
CA TRP A 280 5.52 -3.61 -20.18
C TRP A 280 5.09 -5.05 -20.49
N LEU A 281 5.79 -5.74 -21.39
CA LEU A 281 5.56 -7.15 -21.68
C LEU A 281 5.90 -8.03 -20.47
N GLU A 282 7.02 -7.78 -19.80
CA GLU A 282 7.41 -8.48 -18.58
C GLU A 282 6.39 -8.25 -17.46
N TYR A 283 5.90 -7.02 -17.29
CA TYR A 283 4.80 -6.68 -16.38
C TYR A 283 3.54 -7.51 -16.67
N HIS A 284 3.08 -7.55 -17.93
CA HIS A 284 1.86 -8.31 -18.27
C HIS A 284 2.04 -9.82 -18.09
N ARG A 285 3.22 -10.35 -18.38
CA ARG A 285 3.55 -11.76 -18.10
C ARG A 285 3.51 -12.05 -16.60
N ALA A 286 4.13 -11.21 -15.77
CA ALA A 286 4.12 -11.35 -14.31
C ALA A 286 2.69 -11.23 -13.75
N ARG A 287 1.93 -10.22 -14.19
CA ARG A 287 0.53 -10.00 -13.80
C ARG A 287 -0.36 -11.18 -14.17
N ARG A 288 -0.22 -11.73 -15.39
CA ARG A 288 -0.98 -12.92 -15.81
C ARG A 288 -0.67 -14.14 -14.93
N ARG A 289 0.61 -14.38 -14.61
CA ARG A 289 1.01 -15.47 -13.71
C ARG A 289 0.43 -15.29 -12.31
N MET A 290 0.48 -14.07 -11.77
CA MET A 290 -0.12 -13.74 -10.47
C MET A 290 -1.63 -14.01 -10.47
N LEU A 291 -2.36 -13.59 -11.52
CA LEU A 291 -3.80 -13.84 -11.64
C LEU A 291 -4.12 -15.34 -11.75
N LEU A 292 -3.34 -16.11 -12.51
CA LEU A 292 -3.50 -17.56 -12.62
C LEU A 292 -3.25 -18.27 -11.29
N MET A 293 -2.24 -17.85 -10.52
CA MET A 293 -1.98 -18.39 -9.19
C MET A 293 -3.12 -18.08 -8.22
N LYS A 294 -3.60 -16.82 -8.20
CA LYS A 294 -4.78 -16.44 -7.40
C LYS A 294 -6.00 -17.29 -7.76
N TRP A 295 -6.26 -17.48 -9.05
CA TRP A 295 -7.37 -18.31 -9.53
C TRP A 295 -7.23 -19.76 -9.04
N ARG A 296 -6.05 -20.40 -9.24
CA ARG A 296 -5.78 -21.76 -8.76
C ARG A 296 -5.99 -21.90 -7.25
N TYR A 297 -5.44 -20.96 -6.48
CA TYR A 297 -5.58 -20.94 -5.02
C TYR A 297 -7.06 -20.82 -4.59
N THR A 298 -7.81 -19.90 -5.20
CA THR A 298 -9.24 -19.76 -4.89
C THR A 298 -10.05 -20.99 -5.27
N THR A 299 -9.76 -21.61 -6.43
CA THR A 299 -10.41 -22.86 -6.84
C THR A 299 -10.12 -23.98 -5.85
N GLN A 300 -8.87 -24.11 -5.39
CA GLN A 300 -8.50 -25.09 -4.37
C GLN A 300 -9.21 -24.85 -3.04
N GLN A 301 -9.29 -23.59 -2.57
CA GLN A 301 -10.02 -23.26 -1.35
C GLN A 301 -11.51 -23.60 -1.45
N VAL A 302 -12.15 -23.27 -2.57
CA VAL A 302 -13.57 -23.60 -2.81
C VAL A 302 -13.79 -25.11 -2.83
N LEU A 303 -12.88 -25.86 -3.46
CA LEU A 303 -12.94 -27.33 -3.46
C LEU A 303 -12.80 -27.91 -2.05
N VAL A 304 -11.84 -27.44 -1.26
CA VAL A 304 -11.64 -27.89 0.14
C VAL A 304 -12.85 -27.54 1.00
N ALA A 305 -13.38 -26.33 0.89
CA ALA A 305 -14.58 -25.91 1.62
C ALA A 305 -15.80 -26.76 1.22
N GLY A 306 -15.96 -27.06 -0.08
CA GLY A 306 -17.00 -27.95 -0.59
C GLY A 306 -16.88 -29.37 -0.04
N GLN A 307 -15.67 -29.92 0.01
CA GLN A 307 -15.41 -31.24 0.61
C GLN A 307 -15.72 -31.28 2.11
N GLN A 308 -15.35 -30.23 2.85
CA GLN A 308 -15.69 -30.13 4.28
C GLN A 308 -17.19 -30.01 4.51
N ALA A 309 -17.90 -29.23 3.67
CA ALA A 309 -19.35 -29.09 3.74
C ALA A 309 -20.06 -30.41 3.42
N ALA A 310 -19.61 -31.12 2.38
CA ALA A 310 -20.13 -32.44 2.02
C ALA A 310 -19.93 -33.45 3.16
N ARG A 311 -18.74 -33.49 3.78
CA ARG A 311 -18.46 -34.36 4.92
C ARG A 311 -19.35 -34.05 6.13
N LYS A 312 -19.56 -32.76 6.46
CA LYS A 312 -20.49 -32.37 7.54
C LYS A 312 -21.94 -32.76 7.24
N LEU A 313 -22.35 -32.70 5.98
CA LEU A 313 -23.69 -33.13 5.56
C LEU A 313 -23.83 -34.65 5.70
N GLU A 314 -22.83 -35.41 5.26
CA GLU A 314 -22.79 -36.87 5.41
C GLU A 314 -22.85 -37.29 6.89
N GLU A 315 -22.06 -36.64 7.76
CA GLU A 315 -22.10 -36.87 9.21
C GLU A 315 -23.49 -36.59 9.81
N ARG A 316 -24.17 -35.52 9.38
CA ARG A 316 -25.55 -35.22 9.79
C ARG A 316 -26.54 -36.30 9.33
N LEU A 317 -26.46 -36.71 8.06
CA LEU A 317 -27.33 -37.75 7.51
C LEU A 317 -27.12 -39.10 8.20
N TRP A 318 -25.90 -39.43 8.60
CA TRP A 318 -25.61 -40.65 9.39
C TRP A 318 -26.21 -40.59 10.79
N LEU A 319 -26.11 -39.45 11.46
CA LEU A 319 -26.73 -39.22 12.77
C LEU A 319 -28.26 -39.34 12.70
N GLU A 320 -28.89 -38.73 11.69
CA GLU A 320 -30.35 -38.84 11.46
C GLU A 320 -30.79 -40.28 11.21
N GLN A 321 -29.99 -41.04 10.44
CA GLN A 321 -30.28 -42.44 10.11
C GLN A 321 -29.93 -43.45 11.22
N HIS A 322 -29.46 -42.99 12.39
CA HIS A 322 -29.02 -43.84 13.51
C HIS A 322 -27.96 -44.89 13.10
N LYS A 323 -27.20 -44.62 12.03
CA LYS A 323 -26.12 -45.50 11.59
C LYS A 323 -24.87 -45.14 12.40
N ALA A 324 -24.39 -46.08 13.21
CA ALA A 324 -23.23 -45.86 14.06
C ALA A 324 -22.01 -45.46 13.22
N VAL A 325 -21.49 -44.26 13.46
CA VAL A 325 -20.27 -43.77 12.83
C VAL A 325 -19.10 -44.57 13.42
N ARG A 326 -18.55 -45.53 12.66
CA ARG A 326 -17.24 -46.11 12.99
C ARG A 326 -16.20 -45.00 12.78
N ARG A 327 -15.70 -44.46 13.89
CA ARG A 327 -14.53 -43.58 13.91
C ARG A 327 -13.26 -44.36 13.58
#